data_AF-A0A0F8ZKE4-F1
#
_entry.id   AF-A0A0F8ZKE4-F1
#
_cell.length_a   1.000
_cell.length_b   1.000
_cell.length_c   1.000
_cell.angle_alpha   90.00
_cell.angle_beta   90.00
_cell.angle_gamma   90.00
#
_symmetry.space_group_name_H-M   'P 1'
#
loop_
_entity.id
_entity.type
_entity.pdbx_description
1 polymer ?
#
loop_
_entity_poly.entity_id
_entity_poly.type
_entity_poly.pdbx_seq_one_letter_code
_entity_poly.pdbx_strand_id
1 'polypeptide(L)'
;DVEELLKKTEGTGVDALWGRAWEHAEKLAVIGACCTNPDTKQISAEVAEWAISFVRYYTEQLAITIHERVSDSDFEKVCKEYLMAIARAGENGLTNRDIGRQKPFSLHPPRERKATLEALKSSVQIDYIKIERPGKGRKRMAYVAIQG
;
A
#
# COMPACT_ATOMS: atom_id res chain seq x y z
N ASP A 1 9.14 23.81 2.43
CA ASP A 1 9.58 23.98 3.83
C ASP A 1 9.27 22.70 4.60
N VAL A 2 10.13 22.27 5.53
CA VAL A 2 9.94 21.04 6.33
C VAL A 2 8.69 21.15 7.20
N GLU A 3 8.39 22.33 7.75
CA GLU A 3 7.17 22.56 8.53
C GLU A 3 5.89 22.41 7.71
N GLU A 4 5.93 22.82 6.44
CA GLU A 4 4.80 22.67 5.51
C GLU A 4 4.56 21.18 5.16
N LEU A 5 5.64 20.40 5.03
CA LEU A 5 5.57 18.97 4.74
C LEU A 5 5.07 18.17 5.95
N LEU A 6 5.44 18.58 7.17
CA LEU A 6 4.89 18.04 8.41
C LEU A 6 3.37 18.20 8.47
N LYS A 7 2.86 19.41 8.26
CA LYS A 7 1.40 19.66 8.24
C LYS A 7 0.67 18.89 7.16
N LYS A 8 1.30 18.67 6.00
CA LYS A 8 0.72 17.88 4.90
C LYS A 8 0.71 16.38 5.18
N THR A 9 1.51 15.87 6.11
CA THR A 9 1.69 14.44 6.38
C THR A 9 1.11 13.99 7.73
N GLU A 10 0.55 14.89 8.54
CA GLU A 10 -0.12 14.56 9.79
C GLU A 10 -1.15 13.44 9.65
N GLY A 11 -1.05 12.41 10.49
CA GLY A 11 -2.01 11.31 10.54
C GLY A 11 -1.85 10.24 9.45
N THR A 12 -0.84 10.34 8.59
CA THR A 12 -0.54 9.36 7.53
C THR A 12 0.49 8.29 7.94
N GLY A 13 1.09 8.42 9.13
CA GLY A 13 2.14 7.51 9.63
C GLY A 13 3.56 7.83 9.11
N VAL A 14 3.68 8.70 8.11
CA VAL A 14 4.97 9.25 7.61
C VAL A 14 5.30 10.62 8.23
N ASP A 15 4.41 11.20 9.01
CA ASP A 15 4.63 12.37 9.88
C ASP A 15 5.80 12.14 10.86
N ALA A 16 5.90 10.94 11.42
CA ALA A 16 7.01 10.54 12.29
C ALA A 16 8.38 10.58 11.59
N LEU A 17 8.45 10.47 10.26
CA LEU A 17 9.70 10.59 9.50
C LEU A 17 10.16 12.03 9.44
N TRP A 18 9.25 12.93 9.09
CA TRP A 18 9.52 14.36 9.01
C TRP A 18 9.85 14.96 10.38
N GLY A 19 9.26 14.42 11.46
CA GLY A 19 9.56 14.85 12.83
C GLY A 19 11.03 14.63 13.25
N ARG A 20 11.75 13.74 12.57
CA ARG A 20 13.19 13.48 12.80
C ARG A 20 14.11 14.05 11.73
N ALA A 21 13.55 14.58 10.64
CA ALA A 21 14.33 15.07 9.51
C ALA A 21 15.29 16.20 9.92
N TRP A 22 14.87 17.07 10.84
CA TRP A 22 15.72 18.13 11.35
C TRP A 22 16.94 17.58 12.11
N GLU A 23 16.73 16.65 13.04
CA GLU A 23 17.81 16.00 13.81
C GLU A 23 18.79 15.24 12.89
N HIS A 24 18.27 14.60 11.84
CA HIS A 24 19.12 13.93 10.84
C HIS A 24 19.97 14.92 10.05
N ALA A 25 19.40 16.06 9.64
CA ALA A 25 20.13 17.09 8.92
C ALA A 25 21.24 17.70 9.79
N GLU A 26 20.95 17.97 11.07
CA GLU A 26 21.95 18.48 12.02
C GLU A 26 23.12 17.52 12.19
N LYS A 27 22.84 16.24 12.47
CA LYS A 27 23.88 15.21 12.62
C LYS A 27 24.73 15.07 11.35
N LEU A 28 24.09 15.09 10.19
CA LEU A 28 24.78 14.98 8.90
C LEU A 28 25.64 16.21 8.60
N ALA A 29 25.18 17.40 8.99
CA ALA A 29 25.94 18.63 8.85
C ALA A 29 27.19 18.65 9.76
N VAL A 30 27.08 18.14 10.99
CA VAL A 30 28.23 17.96 11.89
C VAL A 30 29.25 16.99 11.30
N ILE A 31 28.79 15.83 10.82
CA ILE A 31 29.66 14.84 10.16
C ILE A 31 30.36 15.46 8.96
N GLY A 32 29.61 16.17 8.10
CA GLY A 32 30.16 16.85 6.93
C GLY A 32 31.24 17.88 7.30
N ALA A 33 31.01 18.68 8.34
CA ALA A 33 31.96 19.67 8.81
C ALA A 33 33.26 19.01 9.33
N CYS A 34 33.14 17.93 10.12
CA CYS A 34 34.29 17.17 10.60
C CYS A 34 35.06 16.47 9.47
N CYS A 35 34.39 16.03 8.41
CA CYS A 35 35.05 15.44 7.24
C CYS A 35 35.91 16.47 6.46
N THR A 36 35.50 17.74 6.44
CA THR A 36 36.29 18.81 5.83
C THR A 36 37.43 19.28 6.72
N ASN A 37 37.16 19.44 8.02
CA ASN A 37 38.16 19.80 9.02
C ASN A 37 37.75 19.23 10.40
N PRO A 38 38.44 18.21 10.93
CA PRO A 38 38.12 17.59 12.21
C PRO A 38 38.16 18.54 13.41
N ASP A 39 38.99 19.60 13.36
CA ASP A 39 39.14 20.57 14.45
C ASP A 39 38.17 21.75 14.33
N THR A 40 37.27 21.73 13.34
CA THR A 40 36.30 22.81 13.14
C THR A 40 35.35 22.92 14.34
N LYS A 41 35.03 24.16 14.70
CA LYS A 41 34.00 24.47 15.71
C LYS A 41 32.73 25.04 15.10
N GLN A 42 32.69 25.14 13.77
CA GLN A 42 31.59 25.76 13.03
C GLN A 42 31.22 24.90 11.83
N ILE A 43 29.92 24.84 11.57
CA ILE A 43 29.35 24.24 10.36
C ILE A 43 29.21 25.39 9.34
N SER A 44 29.76 25.21 8.13
CA SER A 44 29.57 26.19 7.07
C SER A 44 28.14 26.14 6.52
N ALA A 45 27.65 27.26 5.99
CA ALA A 45 26.33 27.32 5.36
C ALA A 45 26.19 26.28 4.23
N GLU A 46 27.24 26.10 3.43
CA GLU A 46 27.28 25.12 2.34
C GLU A 46 27.05 23.68 2.83
N VAL A 47 27.73 23.27 3.91
CA VAL A 47 27.57 21.92 4.48
C VAL A 47 26.18 21.74 5.09
N ALA A 48 25.65 22.78 5.75
CA ALA A 48 24.30 22.75 6.31
C ALA A 48 23.24 22.63 5.21
N GLU A 49 23.34 23.42 4.14
CA GLU A 49 22.42 23.37 3.00
C GLU A 49 22.47 22.02 2.28
N TRP A 50 23.67 21.46 2.11
CA TRP A 50 23.84 20.11 1.56
C TRP A 50 23.15 19.06 2.44
N ALA A 51 23.37 19.10 3.76
CA ALA A 51 22.80 18.13 4.69
C ALA A 51 21.26 18.19 4.72
N ILE A 52 20.70 19.41 4.73
CA ILE A 52 19.25 19.63 4.65
C ILE A 52 18.69 19.06 3.35
N SER A 53 19.33 19.37 2.22
CA SER A 53 18.90 18.90 0.90
C SER A 53 18.95 17.38 0.79
N PHE A 54 20.02 16.77 1.32
CA PHE A 54 20.20 15.33 1.34
C PHE A 54 19.09 14.65 2.15
N VAL A 55 18.89 15.07 3.40
CA VAL A 55 17.89 14.46 4.29
C VAL A 55 16.48 14.64 3.73
N ARG A 56 16.17 15.83 3.20
CA ARG A 56 14.88 16.09 2.57
C ARG A 56 14.63 15.12 1.42
N TYR A 57 15.57 14.98 0.47
CA TYR A 57 15.41 14.10 -0.67
C TYR A 57 15.14 12.65 -0.26
N TYR A 58 15.96 12.09 0.63
CA TYR A 58 15.79 10.69 1.04
C TYR A 58 14.57 10.47 1.94
N THR A 59 14.14 11.47 2.70
CA THR A 59 12.87 11.40 3.46
C THR A 59 11.67 11.37 2.53
N GLU A 60 11.68 12.18 1.45
CA GLU A 60 10.65 12.15 0.40
C GLU A 60 10.61 10.78 -0.30
N GLN A 61 11.77 10.24 -0.70
CA GLN A 61 11.85 8.91 -1.33
C GLN A 61 11.36 7.79 -0.40
N LEU A 62 11.71 7.85 0.88
CA LEU A 62 11.27 6.88 1.87
C LEU A 62 9.74 6.95 2.07
N ALA A 63 9.16 8.15 2.13
CA ALA A 63 7.73 8.34 2.25
C ALA A 63 6.98 7.74 1.05
N ILE A 64 7.47 7.97 -0.18
CA ILE A 64 6.90 7.37 -1.41
C ILE A 64 6.97 5.84 -1.33
N THR A 65 8.13 5.28 -1.00
CA THR A 65 8.33 3.83 -0.92
C THR A 65 7.43 3.18 0.13
N ILE A 66 7.26 3.83 1.29
CA ILE A 66 6.34 3.35 2.33
C ILE A 66 4.91 3.40 1.83
N HIS A 67 4.50 4.49 1.19
CA HIS A 67 3.14 4.62 0.66
C HIS A 67 2.81 3.55 -0.39
N GLU A 68 3.73 3.31 -1.34
CA GLU A 68 3.60 2.25 -2.34
C GLU A 68 3.51 0.87 -1.69
N ARG A 69 4.43 0.54 -0.77
CA ARG A 69 4.41 -0.76 -0.08
C ARG A 69 3.19 -0.96 0.80
N VAL A 70 2.71 0.08 1.48
CA VAL A 70 1.49 0.01 2.28
C VAL A 70 0.29 -0.22 1.36
N SER A 71 0.19 0.53 0.26
CA SER A 71 -0.85 0.33 -0.76
C SER A 71 -0.82 -1.08 -1.34
N ASP A 72 0.36 -1.62 -1.67
CA ASP A 72 0.52 -2.99 -2.14
C ASP A 72 0.10 -4.00 -1.06
N SER A 73 0.50 -3.78 0.21
CA SER A 73 0.14 -4.65 1.32
C SER A 73 -1.36 -4.63 1.63
N ASP A 74 -2.02 -3.47 1.51
CA ASP A 74 -3.46 -3.33 1.68
C ASP A 74 -4.19 -4.00 0.52
N PHE A 75 -3.72 -3.82 -0.71
CA PHE A 75 -4.27 -4.52 -1.88
C PHE A 75 -4.10 -6.04 -1.77
N GLU A 76 -2.94 -6.52 -1.35
CA GLU A 76 -2.68 -7.95 -1.09
C GLU A 76 -3.59 -8.49 0.02
N LYS A 77 -3.80 -7.72 1.09
CA LYS A 77 -4.71 -8.08 2.17
C LYS A 77 -6.15 -8.21 1.66
N VAL A 78 -6.62 -7.25 0.86
CA VAL A 78 -7.95 -7.31 0.23
C VAL A 78 -8.06 -8.50 -0.71
N CYS A 79 -7.04 -8.79 -1.52
CA CYS A 79 -6.97 -10.00 -2.36
C CYS A 79 -7.13 -11.27 -1.52
N LYS A 80 -6.40 -11.39 -0.41
CA LYS A 80 -6.48 -12.54 0.51
C LYS A 80 -7.87 -12.66 1.14
N GLU A 81 -8.46 -11.56 1.59
CA GLU A 81 -9.80 -11.55 2.17
C GLU A 81 -10.87 -12.00 1.16
N TYR A 82 -10.79 -11.52 -0.08
CA TYR A 82 -11.68 -11.91 -1.17
C TYR A 82 -11.52 -13.39 -1.51
N LEU A 83 -10.29 -13.86 -1.65
CA LEU A 83 -9.99 -15.25 -1.93
C LEU A 83 -10.54 -16.17 -0.83
N MET A 84 -10.30 -15.84 0.46
CA MET A 84 -10.83 -16.61 1.58
C MET A 84 -12.36 -16.65 1.58
N ALA A 85 -13.02 -15.52 1.30
CA ALA A 85 -14.48 -15.47 1.23
C ALA A 85 -15.04 -16.31 0.06
N ILE A 86 -14.41 -16.26 -1.11
CA ILE A 86 -14.78 -17.09 -2.26
C ILE A 86 -14.52 -18.58 -1.97
N ALA A 87 -13.37 -18.91 -1.36
CA ALA A 87 -13.03 -20.28 -1.00
C ALA A 87 -14.00 -20.87 0.02
N ARG A 88 -14.45 -20.09 1.01
CA ARG A 88 -15.47 -20.49 1.99
C ARG A 88 -16.83 -20.79 1.34
N ALA A 89 -17.15 -20.19 0.21
CA ALA A 89 -18.38 -20.51 -0.52
C ALA A 89 -18.33 -21.89 -1.20
N GLY A 90 -17.14 -22.49 -1.31
CA GLY A 90 -16.91 -23.82 -1.87
C GLY A 90 -17.42 -23.95 -3.31
N GLU A 91 -17.88 -25.14 -3.66
CA GLU A 91 -18.40 -25.47 -5.00
C GLU A 91 -19.59 -24.63 -5.42
N ASN A 92 -20.34 -24.07 -4.45
CA ASN A 92 -21.47 -23.20 -4.75
C ASN A 92 -21.02 -21.82 -5.26
N GLY A 93 -19.81 -21.37 -4.92
CA GLY A 93 -19.28 -20.07 -5.32
C GLY A 93 -20.15 -18.85 -4.98
N LEU A 94 -19.67 -17.68 -5.38
CA LEU A 94 -20.34 -16.39 -5.17
C LEU A 94 -20.72 -15.75 -6.51
N THR A 95 -21.99 -15.39 -6.69
CA THR A 95 -22.42 -14.66 -7.91
C THR A 95 -22.00 -13.21 -7.87
N ASN A 96 -22.06 -12.53 -9.02
CA ASN A 96 -21.96 -11.07 -9.08
C ASN A 96 -22.91 -10.34 -8.12
N ARG A 97 -24.12 -10.89 -7.87
CA ARG A 97 -25.05 -10.32 -6.89
C ARG A 97 -24.54 -10.49 -5.45
N ASP A 98 -23.94 -11.64 -5.14
CA ASP A 98 -23.38 -11.95 -3.82
C ASP A 98 -22.16 -11.05 -3.55
N ILE A 99 -21.23 -10.99 -4.50
CA ILE A 99 -20.09 -10.07 -4.52
C ILE A 99 -20.53 -8.59 -4.39
N GLY A 100 -21.67 -8.24 -4.96
CA GLY A 100 -22.24 -6.90 -4.87
C GLY A 100 -22.69 -6.49 -3.46
N ARG A 101 -22.98 -7.45 -2.58
CA ARG A 101 -23.75 -7.22 -1.34
C ARG A 101 -23.09 -7.75 -0.07
N GLN A 102 -22.20 -8.73 -0.17
CA GLN A 102 -21.60 -9.40 0.98
C GLN A 102 -20.25 -8.78 1.33
N LYS A 103 -19.91 -8.77 2.63
CA LYS A 103 -18.54 -8.49 3.09
C LYS A 103 -17.64 -9.70 2.79
N PRO A 104 -16.35 -9.49 2.48
CA PRO A 104 -15.63 -8.20 2.45
C PRO A 104 -15.91 -7.35 1.19
N PHE A 105 -16.45 -7.94 0.12
CA PHE A 105 -16.57 -7.31 -1.20
C PHE A 105 -17.32 -5.97 -1.24
N SER A 106 -18.39 -5.84 -0.46
CA SER A 106 -19.22 -4.63 -0.44
C SER A 106 -18.56 -3.44 0.25
N LEU A 107 -17.42 -3.63 0.92
CA LEU A 107 -16.67 -2.55 1.57
C LEU A 107 -15.87 -1.71 0.56
N HIS A 108 -15.61 -2.25 -0.63
CA HIS A 108 -14.79 -1.60 -1.65
C HIS A 108 -15.64 -1.05 -2.80
N PRO A 109 -15.29 0.11 -3.37
CA PRO A 109 -15.95 0.66 -4.54
C PRO A 109 -15.99 -0.32 -5.73
N PRO A 110 -16.98 -0.22 -6.64
CA PRO A 110 -17.12 -1.14 -7.77
C PRO A 110 -15.88 -1.27 -8.66
N ARG A 111 -15.12 -0.18 -8.83
CA ARG A 111 -13.89 -0.16 -9.64
C ARG A 111 -12.78 -0.99 -9.00
N GLU A 112 -12.49 -0.76 -7.71
CA GLU A 112 -11.49 -1.50 -6.95
C GLU A 112 -11.85 -2.97 -6.86
N ARG A 113 -13.11 -3.28 -6.51
CA ARG A 113 -13.60 -4.65 -6.47
C ARG A 113 -13.40 -5.39 -7.80
N LYS A 114 -13.66 -4.74 -8.93
CA LYS A 114 -13.40 -5.33 -10.25
C LYS A 114 -11.91 -5.58 -10.46
N ALA A 115 -11.05 -4.61 -10.13
CA ALA A 115 -9.60 -4.76 -10.26
C ALA A 115 -9.05 -5.91 -9.41
N THR A 116 -9.49 -6.05 -8.15
CA THR A 116 -9.10 -7.17 -7.27
C THR A 116 -9.55 -8.52 -7.83
N LEU A 117 -10.79 -8.63 -8.32
CA LEU A 117 -11.29 -9.87 -8.91
C LEU A 117 -10.55 -10.26 -10.20
N GLU A 118 -10.23 -9.27 -11.05
CA GLU A 118 -9.40 -9.51 -12.24
C GLU A 118 -7.98 -9.96 -11.83
N ALA A 119 -7.36 -9.33 -10.82
CA ALA A 119 -6.03 -9.74 -10.35
C ALA A 119 -6.00 -11.18 -9.82
N LEU A 120 -7.02 -11.57 -9.02
CA LEU A 120 -7.16 -12.95 -8.53
C LEU A 120 -7.41 -13.96 -9.67
N LYS A 121 -8.13 -13.55 -10.71
CA LYS A 121 -8.38 -14.37 -11.89
C LYS A 121 -7.13 -14.51 -12.77
N SER A 122 -6.41 -13.42 -13.01
CA SER A 122 -5.15 -13.41 -13.76
C SER A 122 -4.05 -14.22 -13.09
N SER A 123 -4.07 -14.32 -11.76
CA SER A 123 -3.16 -15.18 -10.98
C SER A 123 -3.66 -16.61 -10.80
N VAL A 124 -4.77 -16.99 -11.46
CA VAL A 124 -5.31 -18.36 -11.44
C VAL A 124 -5.69 -18.83 -10.03
N GLN A 125 -6.07 -17.90 -9.14
CA GLN A 125 -6.53 -18.22 -7.78
C GLN A 125 -8.06 -18.39 -7.72
N ILE A 126 -8.79 -17.76 -8.65
CA ILE A 126 -10.24 -17.89 -8.79
C ILE A 126 -10.62 -18.03 -10.26
N ASP A 127 -11.80 -18.61 -10.51
CA ASP A 127 -12.43 -18.59 -11.83
C ASP A 127 -13.91 -18.20 -11.73
N TYR A 128 -14.47 -17.70 -12.83
CA TYR A 128 -15.87 -17.33 -12.96
C TYR A 128 -16.58 -18.37 -13.83
N ILE A 129 -16.96 -19.47 -13.20
CA ILE A 129 -17.49 -20.64 -13.89
C ILE A 129 -19.00 -20.71 -13.83
N LYS A 130 -19.52 -21.60 -14.65
CA LYS A 130 -20.92 -21.97 -14.68
C LYS A 130 -21.13 -23.18 -13.78
N ILE A 131 -21.98 -23.02 -12.76
CA ILE A 131 -22.35 -24.10 -11.84
C ILE A 131 -23.66 -24.70 -12.31
N GLU A 132 -23.63 -26.00 -12.58
CA GLU A 132 -24.83 -26.78 -12.88
C GLU A 132 -25.51 -27.19 -11.58
N ARG A 133 -26.83 -26.97 -11.48
CA ARG A 133 -27.64 -27.42 -10.35
C ARG A 133 -28.61 -28.50 -10.81
N PRO A 134 -28.90 -29.51 -9.99
CA PRO A 134 -29.91 -30.50 -10.30
C PRO A 134 -31.28 -29.82 -10.35
N GLY A 135 -31.81 -29.59 -11.56
CA GLY A 135 -33.12 -28.98 -11.80
C GLY A 135 -33.21 -28.13 -13.08
N LYS A 136 -34.43 -27.80 -13.50
CA LYS A 136 -34.77 -27.04 -14.72
C LYS A 136 -34.55 -25.52 -14.60
N GLY A 137 -33.61 -25.10 -13.75
CA GLY A 137 -33.33 -23.69 -13.44
C GLY A 137 -32.27 -23.07 -14.35
N ARG A 138 -32.26 -21.73 -14.45
CA ARG A 138 -31.26 -20.98 -15.24
C ARG A 138 -29.85 -21.25 -14.66
N LYS A 139 -28.94 -21.67 -15.53
CA LYS A 139 -27.52 -21.88 -15.25
C LYS A 139 -26.92 -20.66 -14.51
N ARG A 140 -26.30 -20.89 -13.34
CA ARG A 140 -25.77 -19.84 -12.44
C ARG A 140 -24.29 -19.66 -12.70
N MET A 141 -23.86 -18.42 -12.90
CA MET A 141 -22.45 -18.06 -13.00
C MET A 141 -21.96 -17.58 -11.63
N ALA A 142 -20.81 -18.08 -11.17
CA ALA A 142 -20.26 -17.74 -9.87
C ALA A 142 -18.74 -17.78 -9.87
N TYR A 143 -18.14 -16.95 -9.02
CA TYR A 143 -16.74 -17.01 -8.66
C TYR A 143 -16.50 -18.18 -7.74
N VAL A 144 -15.55 -19.03 -8.08
CA VAL A 144 -15.07 -20.16 -7.27
C VAL A 144 -13.57 -20.04 -7.09
N ALA A 145 -13.06 -20.51 -5.96
CA ALA A 145 -11.62 -20.60 -5.76
C ALA A 145 -11.10 -21.82 -6.52
N ILE A 146 -10.02 -21.64 -7.28
CA ILE A 146 -9.30 -22.75 -7.87
C ILE A 146 -8.41 -23.26 -6.74
N GLN A 147 -8.72 -24.43 -6.19
CA GLN A 147 -7.83 -25.05 -5.21
C GLN A 147 -6.47 -25.31 -5.90
N GLY A 148 -5.41 -24.74 -5.33
CA GLY A 148 -4.05 -25.23 -5.57
C GLY A 148 -3.84 -26.56 -4.86
#